data_AF-A0A1H7LAL4-F1
#
_entry.id   AF-A0A1H7LAL4-F1
#
_cell.length_a   1.000
_cell.length_b   1.000
_cell.length_c   1.000
_cell.angle_alpha   90.00
_cell.angle_beta   90.00
_cell.angle_gamma   90.00
#
_symmetry.space_group_name_H-M   'P 1'
#
loop_
_entity.id
_entity.type
_entity.pdbx_description
1 polymer ?
#
loop_
_entity_poly.entity_id
_entity_poly.type
_entity_poly.pdbx_seq_one_letter_code
_entity_poly.pdbx_strand_id
1 'polypeptide(L)'
;MRMRVAQAVRPLSGWIRLGRPSTWVGLAGLTGLMGLMGAAQAATIGVILPGSWPSQQQAEALQQGMTLALKTWPGDAVPTLVIKDSACDARKAEAAANELIQAKVDIVLGNWCEIGNGADHLKAAGIPLVSNNAERVQGKDLQLQLGRIELYAAERIATELRRETGLRISARTSCWLDFEATLNERVDAVLCPVMAVDKTRWEQVANTYTAAFRKPFTPSAARGYAAMEVALNYLRRAKAGKAAVALRDTQATSTLFGPVPASDAPAPATALQLVFAPHLPKLSPQQAQTMDKLVKSKGCGCPGGTLRDGCPKDGSPWSDMPFVVRGGGTPAACSAAIGVLEL
;
A
#
# COMPACT_ATOMS: atom_id res chain seq x y z
N MET A 1 46.62 -23.70 -26.81
CA MET A 1 46.28 -23.96 -28.23
C MET A 1 46.28 -22.62 -28.98
N ARG A 2 46.92 -22.53 -30.16
CA ARG A 2 47.01 -21.31 -31.00
C ARG A 2 46.40 -21.58 -32.39
N MET A 3 45.60 -20.64 -32.90
CA MET A 3 45.19 -20.37 -34.32
C MET A 3 44.25 -19.14 -34.22
N ARG A 4 44.39 -17.96 -34.86
CA ARG A 4 45.19 -17.37 -35.96
C ARG A 4 44.71 -17.67 -37.40
N VAL A 5 44.69 -16.60 -38.24
CA VAL A 5 44.49 -16.53 -39.73
C VAL A 5 43.00 -16.61 -40.17
N ALA A 6 42.43 -15.87 -41.15
CA ALA A 6 42.73 -14.65 -41.96
C ALA A 6 41.36 -14.01 -42.38
N GLN A 7 41.17 -12.70 -42.62
CA GLN A 7 41.64 -11.81 -43.71
C GLN A 7 41.17 -12.17 -45.15
N ALA A 8 40.21 -11.42 -45.70
CA ALA A 8 39.91 -11.28 -47.14
C ALA A 8 39.27 -9.90 -47.44
N VAL A 9 39.34 -9.41 -48.70
CA VAL A 9 39.50 -7.98 -49.00
C VAL A 9 38.95 -7.56 -50.38
N ARG A 10 38.05 -6.55 -50.40
CA ARG A 10 37.72 -5.62 -51.54
C ARG A 10 37.11 -6.25 -52.85
N PRO A 11 36.92 -5.49 -53.97
CA PRO A 11 35.80 -4.57 -54.21
C PRO A 11 35.17 -4.77 -55.63
N LEU A 12 34.41 -3.79 -56.15
CA LEU A 12 34.15 -3.36 -57.56
C LEU A 12 32.75 -2.64 -57.56
N SER A 13 32.53 -1.35 -57.83
CA SER A 13 32.93 -0.38 -58.87
C SER A 13 32.02 -0.34 -60.11
N GLY A 14 31.40 0.82 -60.37
CA GLY A 14 30.58 1.13 -61.56
C GLY A 14 29.61 2.30 -61.24
N TRP A 15 29.95 3.58 -61.37
CA TRP A 15 30.24 4.43 -62.55
C TRP A 15 29.02 4.84 -63.39
N ILE A 16 28.96 6.16 -63.68
CA ILE A 16 28.15 6.86 -64.73
C ILE A 16 26.66 7.00 -64.35
N ARG A 17 25.99 8.17 -64.45
CA ARG A 17 26.12 9.25 -65.47
C ARG A 17 25.86 10.66 -64.91
N LEU A 18 26.61 11.65 -65.42
CA LEU A 18 26.34 13.09 -65.23
C LEU A 18 25.21 13.56 -66.17
N GLY A 19 24.34 14.45 -65.67
CA GLY A 19 23.32 15.16 -66.44
C GLY A 19 23.02 16.51 -65.79
N ARG A 20 23.19 17.60 -66.55
CA ARG A 20 23.07 19.01 -66.14
C ARG A 20 21.94 19.66 -66.99
N PRO A 21 21.55 20.91 -66.73
CA PRO A 21 20.69 21.40 -65.64
C PRO A 21 19.33 21.90 -66.15
N SER A 22 18.38 22.17 -65.24
CA SER A 22 17.27 23.12 -65.49
C SER A 22 16.87 23.86 -64.22
N THR A 23 17.01 25.18 -64.24
CA THR A 23 16.40 26.11 -63.29
C THR A 23 14.87 26.06 -63.41
N TRP A 24 14.12 26.25 -62.32
CA TRP A 24 13.01 27.23 -62.24
C TRP A 24 12.56 27.43 -60.78
N VAL A 25 12.37 28.71 -60.47
CA VAL A 25 11.74 29.38 -59.32
C VAL A 25 10.78 28.55 -58.44
N GLY A 26 10.92 28.69 -57.11
CA GLY A 26 10.01 28.10 -56.11
C GLY A 26 10.09 28.76 -54.74
N LEU A 27 10.04 30.09 -54.67
CA LEU A 27 10.12 30.84 -53.41
C LEU A 27 8.70 30.99 -52.79
N ALA A 28 8.25 30.02 -52.00
CA ALA A 28 6.99 30.10 -51.26
C ALA A 28 6.98 29.17 -50.02
N GLY A 29 6.48 29.67 -48.89
CA GLY A 29 5.89 28.81 -47.85
C GLY A 29 6.74 28.36 -46.65
N LEU A 30 7.80 29.08 -46.25
CA LEU A 30 8.41 28.87 -44.91
C LEU A 30 7.60 29.58 -43.82
N THR A 31 6.35 29.12 -43.62
CA THR A 31 5.43 29.63 -42.61
C THR A 31 4.87 28.48 -41.76
N GLY A 32 5.16 28.50 -40.46
CA GLY A 32 4.24 27.93 -39.48
C GLY A 32 4.41 26.46 -39.06
N LEU A 33 5.60 25.86 -39.14
CA LEU A 33 5.92 24.67 -38.30
C LEU A 33 6.40 25.09 -36.89
N MET A 34 5.71 26.06 -36.27
CA MET A 34 5.74 26.20 -34.81
C MET A 34 4.91 25.07 -34.25
N GLY A 35 5.59 24.00 -33.82
CA GLY A 35 4.95 22.83 -33.27
C GLY A 35 3.99 23.20 -32.14
N LEU A 36 2.79 22.63 -32.18
CA LEU A 36 1.89 22.56 -31.04
C LEU A 36 2.60 21.73 -29.95
N MET A 37 3.45 22.39 -29.14
CA MET A 37 3.82 21.88 -27.83
C MET A 37 2.57 21.97 -26.95
N GLY A 38 1.65 21.04 -27.17
CA GLY A 38 0.48 20.87 -26.32
C GLY A 38 0.97 20.71 -24.89
N ALA A 39 0.56 21.62 -24.00
CA ALA A 39 0.87 21.51 -22.59
C ALA A 39 0.45 20.12 -22.12
N ALA A 40 1.40 19.33 -21.61
CA ALA A 40 1.15 17.95 -21.24
C ALA A 40 0.03 17.93 -20.19
N GLN A 41 -1.13 17.38 -20.59
CA GLN A 41 -2.33 17.47 -19.76
C GLN A 41 -2.07 16.74 -18.43
N ALA A 42 -2.39 17.41 -17.33
CA ALA A 42 -2.19 16.85 -16.00
C ALA A 42 -3.04 15.57 -15.86
N ALA A 43 -2.40 14.51 -15.39
CA ALA A 43 -3.09 13.25 -15.10
C ALA A 43 -4.18 13.46 -14.05
N THR A 44 -5.22 12.63 -14.10
CA THR A 44 -6.35 12.67 -13.16
C THR A 44 -6.33 11.44 -12.26
N ILE A 45 -6.21 11.64 -10.96
CA ILE A 45 -6.26 10.56 -9.96
C ILE A 45 -7.67 10.51 -9.38
N GLY A 46 -8.32 9.35 -9.52
CA GLY A 46 -9.56 9.06 -8.81
C GLY A 46 -9.27 8.70 -7.36
N VAL A 47 -10.11 9.14 -6.43
CA VAL A 47 -9.99 8.82 -5.02
C VAL A 47 -11.36 8.46 -4.47
N ILE A 48 -11.50 7.27 -3.89
CA ILE A 48 -12.71 6.85 -3.17
C ILE A 48 -12.37 6.89 -1.68
N LEU A 49 -12.89 7.83 -0.91
CA LEU A 49 -12.63 7.96 0.55
C LEU A 49 -13.84 7.51 1.39
N PRO A 50 -13.65 7.07 2.65
CA PRO A 50 -14.71 6.96 3.65
C PRO A 50 -15.08 8.36 4.19
N GLY A 51 -15.55 9.24 3.29
CA GLY A 51 -15.73 10.68 3.49
C GLY A 51 -16.74 11.04 4.57
N SER A 52 -17.92 10.41 4.57
CA SER A 52 -19.00 10.71 5.52
C SER A 52 -19.07 9.77 6.74
N TRP A 53 -18.52 8.55 6.64
CA TRP A 53 -18.52 7.55 7.71
C TRP A 53 -17.31 6.61 7.55
N PRO A 54 -16.63 6.20 8.66
CA PRO A 54 -17.01 6.39 10.06
C PRO A 54 -16.60 7.72 10.68
N SER A 55 -15.66 8.46 10.07
CA SER A 55 -15.21 9.75 10.61
C SER A 55 -14.80 10.71 9.50
N GLN A 56 -15.48 11.86 9.43
CA GLN A 56 -15.11 12.96 8.54
C GLN A 56 -13.70 13.50 8.84
N GLN A 57 -13.29 13.49 10.11
CA GLN A 57 -11.94 13.92 10.51
C GLN A 57 -10.86 12.96 10.01
N GLN A 58 -11.14 11.65 9.98
CA GLN A 58 -10.26 10.65 9.37
C GLN A 58 -10.14 10.86 7.86
N ALA A 59 -11.26 11.11 7.16
CA ALA A 59 -11.27 11.45 5.74
C ALA A 59 -10.50 12.75 5.42
N GLU A 60 -10.64 13.78 6.26
CA GLU A 60 -9.88 15.02 6.13
C GLU A 60 -8.37 14.76 6.29
N ALA A 61 -7.96 13.98 7.28
CA ALA A 61 -6.57 13.61 7.49
C ALA A 61 -5.99 12.82 6.31
N LEU A 62 -6.74 11.84 5.78
CA LEU A 62 -6.41 11.11 4.55
C LEU A 62 -6.19 12.07 3.36
N GLN A 63 -7.11 13.02 3.17
CA GLN A 63 -7.02 14.02 2.10
C GLN A 63 -5.86 14.99 2.30
N GLN A 64 -5.55 15.39 3.53
CA GLN A 64 -4.38 16.22 3.85
C GLN A 64 -3.07 15.48 3.59
N GLY A 65 -3.00 14.19 3.90
CA GLY A 65 -1.87 13.32 3.55
C GLY A 65 -1.61 13.28 2.04
N MET A 66 -2.65 13.01 1.25
CA MET A 66 -2.57 13.05 -0.22
C MET A 66 -2.20 14.45 -0.74
N THR A 67 -2.76 15.50 -0.16
CA THR A 67 -2.46 16.90 -0.52
C THR A 67 -1.00 17.26 -0.24
N LEU A 68 -0.41 16.74 0.84
CA LEU A 68 1.01 16.96 1.14
C LEU A 68 1.90 16.30 0.08
N ALA A 69 1.65 15.02 -0.22
CA ALA A 69 2.42 14.29 -1.23
C ALA A 69 2.36 14.95 -2.61
N LEU A 70 1.20 15.50 -3.01
CA LEU A 70 1.07 16.32 -4.22
C LEU A 70 1.91 17.61 -4.16
N LYS A 71 1.89 18.32 -3.02
CA LYS A 71 2.65 19.58 -2.85
C LYS A 71 4.16 19.36 -2.76
N THR A 72 4.62 18.19 -2.30
CA THR A 72 6.03 17.81 -2.23
C THR A 72 6.51 17.01 -3.45
N TRP A 73 5.66 16.82 -4.46
CA TRP A 73 6.00 16.06 -5.67
C TRP A 73 6.93 16.84 -6.60
N PRO A 74 8.11 16.31 -6.97
CA PRO A 74 9.09 17.00 -7.81
C PRO A 74 8.83 16.85 -9.33
N GLY A 75 7.62 16.48 -9.76
CA GLY A 75 7.29 16.26 -11.18
C GLY A 75 6.63 17.45 -11.85
N ASP A 76 6.80 17.56 -13.18
CA ASP A 76 6.54 18.78 -13.97
C ASP A 76 5.07 19.25 -14.00
N ALA A 77 4.12 18.34 -13.80
CA ALA A 77 2.69 18.64 -13.79
C ALA A 77 2.02 17.95 -12.60
N VAL A 78 1.37 18.75 -11.74
CA VAL A 78 0.64 18.26 -10.56
C VAL A 78 -0.67 17.61 -11.01
N PRO A 79 -0.93 16.32 -10.71
CA PRO A 79 -2.19 15.66 -11.05
C PRO A 79 -3.40 16.30 -10.37
N THR A 80 -4.55 16.24 -11.04
CA THR A 80 -5.84 16.63 -10.47
C THR A 80 -6.44 15.47 -9.67
N LEU A 81 -7.29 15.76 -8.69
CA LEU A 81 -8.01 14.76 -7.90
C LEU A 81 -9.51 14.79 -8.19
N VAL A 82 -10.10 13.63 -8.45
CA VAL A 82 -11.56 13.43 -8.45
C VAL A 82 -11.91 12.58 -7.24
N ILE A 83 -12.41 13.23 -6.18
CA ILE A 83 -12.74 12.57 -4.90
C ILE A 83 -14.22 12.17 -4.88
N LYS A 84 -14.49 10.94 -4.43
CA LYS A 84 -15.81 10.35 -4.22
C LYS A 84 -15.92 9.78 -2.81
N ASP A 85 -17.12 9.78 -2.26
CA ASP A 85 -17.40 9.25 -0.91
C ASP A 85 -18.00 7.84 -1.00
N SER A 86 -17.34 6.86 -0.37
CA SER A 86 -17.90 5.52 -0.16
C SER A 86 -18.80 5.42 1.06
N ALA A 87 -18.66 6.32 2.05
CA ALA A 87 -19.23 6.18 3.39
C ALA A 87 -18.95 4.79 4.04
N CYS A 88 -17.87 4.13 3.61
CA CYS A 88 -17.58 2.73 3.90
C CYS A 88 -18.62 1.68 3.46
N ASP A 89 -19.55 2.04 2.58
CA ASP A 89 -20.54 1.13 2.01
C ASP A 89 -20.03 0.55 0.68
N ALA A 90 -20.18 -0.77 0.51
CA ALA A 90 -19.70 -1.48 -0.66
C ALA A 90 -20.40 -1.06 -1.97
N ARG A 91 -21.70 -0.73 -1.92
CA ARG A 91 -22.48 -0.30 -3.10
C ARG A 91 -22.14 1.13 -3.49
N LYS A 92 -21.96 2.02 -2.51
CA LYS A 92 -21.46 3.38 -2.74
C LYS A 92 -20.05 3.38 -3.32
N ALA A 93 -19.15 2.53 -2.80
CA ALA A 93 -17.81 2.37 -3.36
C ALA A 93 -17.83 1.85 -4.81
N GLU A 94 -18.72 0.90 -5.14
CA GLU A 94 -18.92 0.41 -6.50
C GLU A 94 -19.49 1.50 -7.44
N ALA A 95 -20.47 2.27 -6.99
CA ALA A 95 -20.99 3.43 -7.74
C ALA A 95 -19.91 4.49 -7.97
N ALA A 96 -19.14 4.84 -6.94
CA ALA A 96 -18.00 5.74 -7.04
C ALA A 96 -16.93 5.25 -8.03
N ALA A 97 -16.63 3.95 -8.05
CA ALA A 97 -15.73 3.35 -9.03
C ALA A 97 -16.28 3.50 -10.46
N ASN A 98 -17.57 3.25 -10.68
CA ASN A 98 -18.22 3.43 -11.99
C ASN A 98 -18.19 4.90 -12.46
N GLU A 99 -18.40 5.86 -11.56
CA GLU A 99 -18.27 7.30 -11.87
C GLU A 99 -16.83 7.70 -12.22
N LEU A 100 -15.82 7.11 -11.56
CA LEU A 100 -14.40 7.34 -11.86
C LEU A 100 -13.98 6.71 -13.20
N ILE A 101 -14.55 5.56 -13.56
CA ILE A 101 -14.40 4.95 -14.90
C ILE A 101 -14.95 5.88 -15.98
N GLN A 102 -16.15 6.44 -15.76
CA GLN A 102 -16.76 7.42 -16.68
C GLN A 102 -15.94 8.71 -16.80
N ALA A 103 -15.33 9.15 -15.70
CA ALA A 103 -14.42 10.30 -15.66
C ALA A 103 -13.03 10.02 -16.28
N LYS A 104 -12.74 8.77 -16.69
CA LYS A 104 -11.49 8.34 -17.35
C LYS A 104 -10.23 8.69 -16.55
N VAL A 105 -10.26 8.44 -15.23
CA VAL A 105 -9.08 8.65 -14.37
C VAL A 105 -7.95 7.67 -14.70
N ASP A 106 -6.70 8.11 -14.54
CA ASP A 106 -5.50 7.35 -14.90
C ASP A 106 -5.15 6.26 -13.88
N ILE A 107 -5.61 6.42 -12.63
CA ILE A 107 -5.41 5.53 -11.48
C ILE A 107 -6.41 5.88 -10.37
N VAL A 108 -6.80 4.90 -9.55
CA VAL A 108 -7.66 5.09 -8.37
C VAL A 108 -6.92 4.77 -7.07
N LEU A 109 -7.15 5.60 -6.05
CA LEU A 109 -6.82 5.33 -4.64
C LEU A 109 -8.11 4.96 -3.91
N GLY A 110 -8.18 3.79 -3.26
CA GLY A 110 -9.42 3.31 -2.66
C GLY A 110 -9.25 2.12 -1.72
N ASN A 111 -10.34 1.39 -1.50
CA ASN A 111 -10.41 0.19 -0.66
C ASN A 111 -9.80 0.44 0.72
N TRP A 112 -10.27 1.49 1.40
CA TRP A 112 -9.78 1.83 2.75
C TRP A 112 -10.40 0.94 3.81
N CYS A 113 -11.67 0.54 3.60
CA CYS A 113 -12.54 -0.02 4.64
C CYS A 113 -13.65 -0.94 4.11
N GLU A 114 -13.96 -0.84 2.82
CA GLU A 114 -14.99 -1.56 2.07
C GLU A 114 -14.48 -2.90 1.51
N ILE A 115 -15.39 -3.84 1.22
CA ILE A 115 -15.17 -5.02 0.36
C ILE A 115 -16.30 -5.01 -0.66
N GLY A 116 -15.99 -5.00 -1.95
CA GLY A 116 -16.98 -4.93 -3.03
C GLY A 116 -16.34 -4.97 -4.42
N ASN A 117 -17.17 -5.01 -5.46
CA ASN A 117 -16.74 -5.30 -6.82
C ASN A 117 -16.04 -4.12 -7.54
N GLY A 118 -16.02 -2.92 -6.95
CA GLY A 118 -15.43 -1.73 -7.56
C GLY A 118 -13.97 -1.92 -7.99
N ALA A 119 -13.19 -2.73 -7.27
CA ALA A 119 -11.81 -3.08 -7.64
C ALA A 119 -11.71 -3.91 -8.92
N ASP A 120 -12.69 -4.77 -9.18
CA ASP A 120 -12.76 -5.61 -10.38
C ASP A 120 -13.37 -4.85 -11.55
N HIS A 121 -14.31 -3.91 -11.30
CA HIS A 121 -14.82 -2.98 -12.31
C HIS A 121 -13.69 -2.08 -12.86
N LEU A 122 -12.86 -1.52 -11.98
CA LEU A 122 -11.69 -0.73 -12.36
C LEU A 122 -10.69 -1.55 -13.18
N LYS A 123 -10.37 -2.77 -12.72
CA LYS A 123 -9.52 -3.71 -13.46
C LYS A 123 -10.08 -4.05 -14.85
N ALA A 124 -11.38 -4.30 -14.97
CA ALA A 124 -12.04 -4.57 -16.25
C ALA A 124 -12.03 -3.36 -17.19
N ALA A 125 -12.10 -2.14 -16.65
CA ALA A 125 -11.94 -0.89 -17.39
C ALA A 125 -10.47 -0.55 -17.74
N GLY A 126 -9.50 -1.37 -17.30
CA GLY A 126 -8.07 -1.13 -17.52
C GLY A 126 -7.45 -0.06 -16.59
N ILE A 127 -8.19 0.39 -15.57
CA ILE A 127 -7.75 1.44 -14.63
C ILE A 127 -7.08 0.79 -13.41
N PRO A 128 -5.84 1.17 -13.06
CA PRO A 128 -5.19 0.67 -11.87
C PRO A 128 -5.81 1.16 -10.56
N LEU A 129 -5.73 0.33 -9.53
CA LEU A 129 -6.16 0.60 -8.16
C LEU A 129 -5.01 0.40 -7.17
N VAL A 130 -4.78 1.39 -6.32
CA VAL A 130 -4.01 1.25 -5.07
C VAL A 130 -5.00 1.05 -3.92
N SER A 131 -5.05 -0.18 -3.42
CA SER A 131 -5.80 -0.55 -2.23
C SER A 131 -5.00 -0.21 -0.98
N ASN A 132 -5.62 0.55 -0.08
CA ASN A 132 -4.96 1.08 1.11
C ASN A 132 -5.14 0.22 2.36
N ASN A 133 -5.85 -0.91 2.23
CA ASN A 133 -6.13 -1.83 3.32
C ASN A 133 -5.44 -3.18 3.06
N ALA A 134 -4.84 -3.75 4.09
CA ALA A 134 -3.94 -4.90 4.00
C ALA A 134 -4.64 -6.21 3.59
N GLU A 135 -5.98 -6.28 3.60
CA GLU A 135 -6.74 -7.50 3.33
C GLU A 135 -8.02 -7.23 2.49
N ARG A 136 -7.90 -6.69 1.26
CA ARG A 136 -9.10 -6.27 0.45
C ARG A 136 -9.08 -6.52 -1.05
N VAL A 137 -7.91 -6.79 -1.65
CA VAL A 137 -7.78 -7.10 -3.09
C VAL A 137 -6.85 -8.30 -3.23
N GLN A 138 -6.91 -9.02 -4.36
CA GLN A 138 -5.99 -10.14 -4.60
C GLN A 138 -4.54 -9.65 -4.82
N GLY A 139 -4.36 -8.37 -5.18
CA GLY A 139 -3.07 -7.77 -5.47
C GLY A 139 -2.47 -8.26 -6.80
N LYS A 140 -3.31 -8.53 -7.81
CA LYS A 140 -2.93 -9.06 -9.12
C LYS A 140 -3.56 -8.25 -10.26
N ASP A 141 -2.76 -7.97 -11.28
CA ASP A 141 -3.05 -7.19 -12.50
C ASP A 141 -3.86 -5.91 -12.28
N LEU A 142 -3.21 -4.76 -12.42
CA LEU A 142 -3.78 -3.43 -12.18
C LEU A 142 -4.22 -3.17 -10.72
N GLN A 143 -4.23 -4.16 -9.83
CA GLN A 143 -4.48 -4.00 -8.39
C GLN A 143 -3.18 -4.11 -7.60
N LEU A 144 -2.84 -3.07 -6.82
CA LEU A 144 -1.72 -3.00 -5.89
C LEU A 144 -2.26 -2.79 -4.47
N GLN A 145 -1.55 -3.29 -3.46
CA GLN A 145 -1.99 -3.26 -2.06
C GLN A 145 -0.85 -2.79 -1.15
N LEU A 146 -1.08 -1.77 -0.31
CA LEU A 146 -0.01 -1.22 0.55
C LEU A 146 0.40 -2.14 1.71
N GLY A 147 -0.53 -2.94 2.23
CA GLY A 147 -0.25 -4.00 3.20
C GLY A 147 -0.55 -5.37 2.59
N ARG A 148 0.08 -6.44 3.10
CA ARG A 148 -0.03 -7.78 2.52
C ARG A 148 -0.50 -8.82 3.54
N ILE A 149 -1.80 -9.14 3.47
CA ILE A 149 -2.46 -10.22 4.18
C ILE A 149 -3.39 -10.95 3.19
N GLU A 150 -3.48 -12.28 3.28
CA GLU A 150 -4.41 -13.08 2.48
C GLU A 150 -5.87 -12.76 2.87
N LEU A 151 -6.76 -12.64 1.89
CA LEU A 151 -8.17 -12.33 2.13
C LEU A 151 -8.82 -13.30 3.14
N TYR A 152 -9.45 -12.77 4.18
CA TYR A 152 -10.03 -13.47 5.33
C TYR A 152 -9.05 -14.13 6.31
N ALA A 153 -7.74 -13.95 6.16
CA ALA A 153 -6.77 -14.56 7.08
C ALA A 153 -6.91 -14.04 8.52
N ALA A 154 -7.19 -12.75 8.75
CA ALA A 154 -7.38 -12.26 10.11
C ALA A 154 -8.61 -12.87 10.81
N GLU A 155 -9.73 -13.05 10.11
CA GLU A 155 -10.92 -13.72 10.69
C GLU A 155 -10.64 -15.20 10.95
N ARG A 156 -9.89 -15.88 10.06
CA ARG A 156 -9.47 -17.27 10.23
C ARG A 156 -8.60 -17.43 11.48
N ILE A 157 -7.57 -16.58 11.63
CA ILE A 157 -6.68 -16.56 12.80
C ILE A 157 -7.47 -16.24 14.09
N ALA A 158 -8.33 -15.21 14.09
CA ALA A 158 -9.13 -14.88 15.27
C ALA A 158 -10.13 -16.00 15.63
N THR A 159 -10.66 -16.74 14.67
CA THR A 159 -11.51 -17.91 14.93
C THR A 159 -10.75 -19.04 15.61
N GLU A 160 -9.54 -19.33 15.16
CA GLU A 160 -8.65 -20.32 15.76
C GLU A 160 -8.22 -19.92 17.19
N LEU A 161 -7.79 -18.67 17.36
CA LEU A 161 -7.44 -18.13 18.68
C LEU A 161 -8.64 -18.15 19.66
N ARG A 162 -9.86 -17.81 19.21
CA ARG A 162 -11.09 -17.93 20.02
C ARG A 162 -11.31 -19.37 20.48
N ARG A 163 -11.19 -20.34 19.57
CA ARG A 163 -11.38 -21.77 19.84
C ARG A 163 -10.41 -22.29 20.91
N GLU A 164 -9.16 -21.86 20.85
CA GLU A 164 -8.08 -22.43 21.66
C GLU A 164 -7.87 -21.72 23.00
N THR A 165 -7.99 -20.40 23.02
CA THR A 165 -7.83 -19.59 24.25
C THR A 165 -9.13 -19.43 25.03
N GLY A 166 -10.28 -19.53 24.35
CA GLY A 166 -11.59 -19.18 24.90
C GLY A 166 -11.83 -17.68 25.12
N LEU A 167 -10.94 -16.81 24.64
CA LEU A 167 -11.12 -15.36 24.67
C LEU A 167 -12.12 -14.87 23.61
N ARG A 168 -12.78 -13.73 23.87
CA ARG A 168 -13.61 -12.99 22.92
C ARG A 168 -12.72 -12.12 22.02
N ILE A 169 -12.22 -12.69 20.92
CA ILE A 169 -11.31 -11.98 20.00
C ILE A 169 -12.07 -11.47 18.77
N SER A 170 -11.83 -10.22 18.37
CA SER A 170 -12.36 -9.64 17.12
C SER A 170 -11.24 -9.29 16.13
N ALA A 171 -11.40 -9.75 14.89
CA ALA A 171 -10.60 -9.30 13.74
C ALA A 171 -11.32 -8.23 12.89
N ARG A 172 -12.46 -7.68 13.36
CA ARG A 172 -13.29 -6.72 12.61
C ARG A 172 -13.64 -5.52 13.48
N THR A 173 -12.67 -4.64 13.70
CA THR A 173 -12.83 -3.37 14.44
C THR A 173 -12.38 -2.18 13.59
N SER A 174 -12.46 -0.96 14.15
CA SER A 174 -11.97 0.29 13.53
C SER A 174 -10.48 0.25 13.18
N CYS A 175 -9.68 -0.60 13.82
CA CYS A 175 -8.23 -0.69 13.60
C CYS A 175 -7.81 -1.06 12.16
N TRP A 176 -8.74 -1.50 11.31
CA TRP A 176 -8.48 -1.64 9.87
C TRP A 176 -8.40 -0.31 9.11
N LEU A 177 -8.69 0.81 9.79
CA LEU A 177 -8.85 2.15 9.22
C LEU A 177 -7.80 3.12 9.76
N ASP A 178 -7.64 3.16 11.07
CA ASP A 178 -6.68 4.01 11.78
C ASP A 178 -5.42 3.24 12.21
N PHE A 179 -5.42 1.90 12.15
CA PHE A 179 -4.37 1.03 12.71
C PHE A 179 -4.22 1.17 14.24
N GLU A 180 -5.22 1.77 14.89
CA GLU A 180 -5.28 1.97 16.32
C GLU A 180 -6.12 0.86 16.96
N ALA A 181 -5.53 0.12 17.89
CA ALA A 181 -6.19 -1.03 18.52
C ALA A 181 -7.21 -0.60 19.59
N THR A 182 -8.33 0.00 19.16
CA THR A 182 -9.43 0.38 20.06
C THR A 182 -10.12 -0.87 20.62
N LEU A 183 -9.92 -1.12 21.92
CA LEU A 183 -10.59 -2.17 22.67
C LEU A 183 -11.91 -1.66 23.26
N ASN A 184 -12.87 -2.56 23.46
CA ASN A 184 -14.12 -2.28 24.17
C ASN A 184 -14.50 -3.48 25.06
N GLU A 185 -15.38 -3.27 26.03
CA GLU A 185 -15.74 -4.26 27.07
C GLU A 185 -16.33 -5.59 26.53
N ARG A 186 -16.74 -5.63 25.26
CA ARG A 186 -17.30 -6.83 24.60
C ARG A 186 -16.23 -7.79 24.09
N VAL A 187 -14.96 -7.37 24.03
CA VAL A 187 -13.84 -8.16 23.52
C VAL A 187 -12.70 -8.22 24.54
N ASP A 188 -12.01 -9.35 24.59
CA ASP A 188 -10.83 -9.56 25.44
C ASP A 188 -9.53 -9.30 24.66
N ALA A 189 -9.60 -9.33 23.32
CA ALA A 189 -8.51 -8.92 22.43
C ALA A 189 -9.03 -8.46 21.06
N VAL A 190 -8.22 -7.68 20.35
CA VAL A 190 -8.43 -7.33 18.95
C VAL A 190 -7.24 -7.78 18.10
N LEU A 191 -7.52 -8.29 16.89
CA LEU A 191 -6.50 -8.64 15.91
C LEU A 191 -6.53 -7.59 14.80
N CYS A 192 -5.48 -6.78 14.75
CA CYS A 192 -5.40 -5.56 13.95
C CYS A 192 -4.26 -5.63 12.95
N PRO A 193 -4.37 -5.00 11.78
CA PRO A 193 -3.23 -4.86 10.89
C PRO A 193 -2.15 -3.97 11.51
N VAL A 194 -0.92 -4.13 11.04
CA VAL A 194 0.24 -3.33 11.41
C VAL A 194 0.71 -2.57 10.18
N MET A 195 1.10 -1.30 10.36
CA MET A 195 1.89 -0.59 9.35
C MET A 195 3.36 -0.76 9.72
N ALA A 196 4.15 -1.30 8.79
CA ALA A 196 5.58 -1.01 8.80
C ALA A 196 5.74 0.52 8.60
N VAL A 197 6.70 1.13 9.28
CA VAL A 197 6.96 2.57 9.19
C VAL A 197 8.47 2.78 9.09
N ASP A 198 8.90 3.56 8.12
CA ASP A 198 10.26 4.08 8.07
C ASP A 198 10.36 5.25 9.06
N LYS A 199 11.04 5.06 10.20
CA LYS A 199 11.13 6.07 11.28
C LYS A 199 11.68 7.41 10.79
N THR A 200 12.75 7.37 10.02
CA THR A 200 13.45 8.56 9.54
C THR A 200 12.57 9.34 8.58
N ARG A 201 11.83 8.64 7.71
CA ARG A 201 10.84 9.28 6.83
C ARG A 201 9.61 9.77 7.59
N TRP A 202 9.17 9.06 8.63
CA TRP A 202 8.03 9.47 9.46
C TRP A 202 8.28 10.82 10.12
N GLU A 203 9.41 10.99 10.79
CA GLU A 203 9.76 12.26 11.44
C GLU A 203 9.81 13.42 10.42
N GLN A 204 10.41 13.19 9.24
CA GLN A 204 10.47 14.19 8.17
C GLN A 204 9.08 14.59 7.64
N VAL A 205 8.23 13.61 7.33
CA VAL A 205 6.87 13.86 6.81
C VAL A 205 5.99 14.48 7.90
N ALA A 206 6.09 14.01 9.15
CA ALA A 206 5.33 14.54 10.28
C ALA A 206 5.62 16.02 10.55
N ASN A 207 6.89 16.42 10.52
CA ASN A 207 7.30 17.81 10.68
C ASN A 207 6.77 18.68 9.54
N THR A 208 6.85 18.20 8.29
CA THR A 208 6.36 18.93 7.11
C THR A 208 4.83 19.04 7.12
N TYR A 209 4.12 17.99 7.49
CA TYR A 209 2.66 17.96 7.68
C TYR A 209 2.21 18.96 8.74
N THR A 210 2.85 18.94 9.91
CA THR A 210 2.52 19.82 11.05
C THR A 210 2.76 21.28 10.69
N ALA A 211 3.84 21.58 9.96
CA ALA A 211 4.09 22.92 9.43
C ALA A 211 3.03 23.37 8.40
N ALA A 212 2.60 22.47 7.51
CA ALA A 212 1.68 22.78 6.40
C ALA A 212 0.21 22.91 6.83
N PHE A 213 -0.27 22.08 7.75
CA PHE A 213 -1.71 22.01 8.13
C PHE A 213 -2.00 22.44 9.57
N ARG A 214 -0.98 22.68 10.39
CA ARG A 214 -1.13 23.01 11.83
C ARG A 214 -1.92 21.95 12.62
N LYS A 215 -1.83 20.69 12.19
CA LYS A 215 -2.45 19.51 12.79
C LYS A 215 -1.38 18.43 13.04
N PRO A 216 -1.50 17.60 14.08
CA PRO A 216 -0.59 16.47 14.28
C PRO A 216 -0.68 15.49 13.11
N PHE A 217 0.45 14.86 12.78
CA PHE A 217 0.48 13.82 11.75
C PHE A 217 -0.05 12.49 12.30
N THR A 218 -1.13 11.99 11.70
CA THR A 218 -1.83 10.78 12.17
C THR A 218 -1.55 9.59 11.28
N PRO A 219 -1.77 8.35 11.75
CA PRO A 219 -1.80 7.15 10.90
C PRO A 219 -2.68 7.31 9.65
N SER A 220 -3.83 7.98 9.78
CA SER A 220 -4.73 8.25 8.65
C SER A 220 -4.11 9.19 7.62
N ALA A 221 -3.44 10.27 8.06
CA ALA A 221 -2.68 11.14 7.15
C ALA A 221 -1.49 10.41 6.49
N ALA A 222 -0.79 9.56 7.24
CA ALA A 222 0.29 8.74 6.71
C ALA A 222 -0.18 7.78 5.60
N ARG A 223 -1.36 7.17 5.75
CA ARG A 223 -1.96 6.32 4.69
C ARG A 223 -2.28 7.12 3.45
N GLY A 224 -2.90 8.29 3.59
CA GLY A 224 -3.17 9.20 2.48
C GLY A 224 -1.89 9.61 1.74
N TYR A 225 -0.83 9.92 2.49
CA TYR A 225 0.48 10.25 1.94
C TYR A 225 1.07 9.08 1.12
N ALA A 226 1.21 7.90 1.73
CA ALA A 226 1.79 6.72 1.08
C ALA A 226 1.01 6.26 -0.16
N ALA A 227 -0.34 6.34 -0.12
CA ALA A 227 -1.21 6.06 -1.27
C ALA A 227 -0.85 6.94 -2.47
N MET A 228 -0.71 8.24 -2.22
CA MET A 228 -0.39 9.23 -3.23
C MET A 228 1.06 9.08 -3.74
N GLU A 229 2.02 8.74 -2.89
CA GLU A 229 3.37 8.41 -3.34
C GLU A 229 3.38 7.28 -4.38
N VAL A 230 2.58 6.22 -4.16
CA VAL A 230 2.43 5.12 -5.11
C VAL A 230 1.78 5.59 -6.42
N ALA A 231 0.69 6.35 -6.36
CA ALA A 231 0.04 6.87 -7.57
C ALA A 231 0.96 7.81 -8.39
N LEU A 232 1.67 8.72 -7.73
CA LEU A 232 2.61 9.64 -8.40
C LEU A 232 3.79 8.90 -9.04
N ASN A 233 4.33 7.87 -8.38
CA ASN A 233 5.35 7.01 -8.96
C ASN A 233 4.84 6.16 -10.11
N TYR A 234 3.60 5.65 -10.03
CA TYR A 234 2.93 5.00 -11.15
C TYR A 234 2.79 5.95 -12.34
N LEU A 235 2.24 7.16 -12.17
CA LEU A 235 2.03 8.12 -13.25
C LEU A 235 3.36 8.52 -13.93
N ARG A 236 4.44 8.65 -13.16
CA ARG A 236 5.78 8.88 -13.70
C ARG A 236 6.26 7.74 -14.62
N ARG A 237 5.96 6.49 -14.27
CA ARG A 237 6.35 5.29 -15.03
C ARG A 237 5.41 4.99 -16.21
N ALA A 238 4.11 5.25 -16.05
CA ALA A 238 3.07 4.98 -17.04
C ALA A 238 3.27 5.76 -18.34
N LYS A 239 3.88 6.96 -18.28
CA LYS A 239 4.30 7.74 -19.45
C LYS A 239 5.21 6.95 -20.44
N ALA A 240 5.84 5.86 -20.00
CA ALA A 240 6.81 5.09 -20.78
C ALA A 240 6.37 3.65 -21.12
N GLY A 241 5.16 3.19 -20.76
CA GLY A 241 4.80 1.79 -20.97
C GLY A 241 3.36 1.38 -20.61
N LYS A 242 3.09 0.07 -20.67
CA LYS A 242 1.77 -0.50 -20.34
C LYS A 242 1.46 -0.34 -18.85
N ALA A 243 0.23 0.06 -18.51
CA ALA A 243 -0.22 0.31 -17.13
C ALA A 243 0.14 -0.82 -16.14
N ALA A 244 -0.08 -2.09 -16.50
CA ALA A 244 0.24 -3.23 -15.64
C ALA A 244 1.75 -3.42 -15.38
N VAL A 245 2.61 -2.99 -16.31
CA VAL A 245 4.08 -2.98 -16.12
C VAL A 245 4.47 -1.81 -15.23
N ALA A 246 3.97 -0.60 -15.53
CA ALA A 246 4.24 0.59 -14.73
C ALA A 246 3.79 0.45 -13.26
N LEU A 247 2.68 -0.24 -12.99
CA LEU A 247 2.22 -0.53 -11.63
C LEU A 247 3.12 -1.55 -10.91
N ARG A 248 3.58 -2.59 -11.62
CA ARG A 248 4.53 -3.57 -11.08
C ARG A 248 5.86 -2.92 -10.73
N ASP A 249 6.38 -2.08 -11.62
CA ASP A 249 7.62 -1.32 -11.41
C ASP A 249 7.49 -0.33 -10.25
N THR A 250 6.28 0.13 -9.93
CA THR A 250 6.02 0.93 -8.72
C THR A 250 6.16 0.10 -7.43
N GLN A 251 6.04 -1.22 -7.45
CA GLN A 251 6.25 -2.05 -6.25
C GLN A 251 7.70 -1.98 -5.72
N ALA A 252 8.67 -1.66 -6.58
CA ALA A 252 10.05 -1.37 -6.18
C ALA A 252 10.23 -0.01 -5.46
N THR A 253 9.15 0.76 -5.25
CA THR A 253 9.19 2.07 -4.59
C THR A 253 9.06 1.90 -3.06
N SER A 254 9.92 2.58 -2.30
CA SER A 254 9.71 2.75 -0.87
C SER A 254 8.76 3.91 -0.61
N THR A 255 7.69 3.66 0.14
CA THR A 255 6.75 4.66 0.67
C THR A 255 7.16 5.05 2.10
N LEU A 256 6.42 5.95 2.73
CA LEU A 256 6.49 6.17 4.18
C LEU A 256 6.35 4.87 5.01
N PHE A 257 5.65 3.86 4.49
CA PHE A 257 5.50 2.53 5.12
C PHE A 257 6.57 1.52 4.70
N GLY A 258 7.65 1.98 4.07
CA GLY A 258 8.68 1.13 3.48
C GLY A 258 8.28 0.59 2.09
N PRO A 259 8.96 -0.47 1.61
CA PRO A 259 8.72 -1.05 0.29
C PRO A 259 7.30 -1.58 0.13
N VAL A 260 6.68 -1.29 -1.00
CA VAL A 260 5.37 -1.89 -1.35
C VAL A 260 5.55 -3.38 -1.62
N PRO A 261 4.77 -4.28 -0.99
CA PRO A 261 4.89 -5.71 -1.22
C PRO A 261 4.67 -6.13 -2.68
N ALA A 262 5.44 -7.11 -3.15
CA ALA A 262 5.20 -7.77 -4.42
C ALA A 262 3.86 -8.54 -4.42
N SER A 263 3.27 -8.76 -5.60
CA SER A 263 1.94 -9.38 -5.76
C SER A 263 1.87 -10.85 -5.36
N ASP A 264 3.02 -11.50 -5.27
CA ASP A 264 3.26 -12.90 -4.90
C ASP A 264 4.01 -13.05 -3.57
N ALA A 265 4.41 -11.95 -2.93
CA ALA A 265 5.09 -11.98 -1.64
C ALA A 265 4.20 -12.62 -0.55
N PRO A 266 4.78 -13.44 0.35
CA PRO A 266 4.09 -13.93 1.54
C PRO A 266 3.74 -12.75 2.47
N ALA A 267 2.71 -12.95 3.30
CA ALA A 267 2.39 -11.99 4.35
C ALA A 267 3.59 -11.88 5.34
N PRO A 268 4.03 -10.68 5.72
CA PRO A 268 5.03 -10.50 6.77
C PRO A 268 4.60 -11.19 8.07
N ALA A 269 5.55 -11.77 8.81
CA ALA A 269 5.27 -12.36 10.13
C ALA A 269 4.67 -11.34 11.13
N THR A 270 4.90 -10.05 10.89
CA THR A 270 4.41 -8.90 11.67
C THR A 270 3.19 -8.21 11.05
N ALA A 271 2.52 -8.80 10.05
CA ALA A 271 1.44 -8.12 9.31
C ALA A 271 0.21 -7.77 10.19
N LEU A 272 -0.02 -8.55 11.25
CA LEU A 272 -1.05 -8.33 12.26
C LEU A 272 -0.43 -8.15 13.67
N GLN A 273 -1.17 -7.51 14.56
CA GLN A 273 -0.93 -7.44 16.01
C GLN A 273 -2.17 -7.94 16.75
N LEU A 274 -2.01 -8.91 17.65
CA LEU A 274 -3.01 -9.31 18.62
C LEU A 274 -2.83 -8.43 19.86
N VAL A 275 -3.81 -7.58 20.16
CA VAL A 275 -3.76 -6.62 21.28
C VAL A 275 -4.77 -7.02 22.35
N PHE A 276 -4.30 -7.34 23.55
CA PHE A 276 -5.15 -7.73 24.68
C PHE A 276 -5.77 -6.54 25.42
N ALA A 277 -6.95 -6.77 26.00
CA ALA A 277 -7.56 -5.86 26.97
C ALA A 277 -6.66 -5.71 28.23
N PRO A 278 -6.67 -4.54 28.91
CA PRO A 278 -5.88 -4.33 30.14
C PRO A 278 -6.18 -5.34 31.25
N HIS A 279 -7.40 -5.89 31.26
CA HIS A 279 -7.85 -6.91 32.18
C HIS A 279 -8.49 -8.06 31.38
N LEU A 280 -7.84 -9.23 31.41
CA LEU A 280 -8.41 -10.45 30.84
C LEU A 280 -9.47 -11.05 31.78
N PRO A 281 -10.46 -11.78 31.25
CA PRO A 281 -11.40 -12.53 32.07
C PRO A 281 -10.68 -13.62 32.90
N LYS A 282 -11.34 -14.10 33.96
CA LYS A 282 -10.79 -15.19 34.78
C LYS A 282 -10.68 -16.48 33.96
N LEU A 283 -9.46 -16.80 33.55
CA LEU A 283 -9.15 -18.00 32.77
C LEU A 283 -9.19 -19.27 33.65
N SER A 284 -9.59 -20.39 33.04
CA SER A 284 -9.36 -21.72 33.61
C SER A 284 -7.85 -22.06 33.60
N PRO A 285 -7.38 -23.03 34.41
CA PRO A 285 -5.98 -23.45 34.38
C PRO A 285 -5.50 -23.90 32.98
N GLN A 286 -6.38 -24.54 32.20
CA GLN A 286 -6.08 -24.95 30.83
C GLN A 286 -5.98 -23.74 29.90
N GLN A 287 -6.92 -22.78 29.98
CA GLN A 287 -6.88 -21.55 29.17
C GLN A 287 -5.65 -20.70 29.48
N ALA A 288 -5.26 -20.60 30.76
CA ALA A 288 -4.04 -19.92 31.18
C ALA A 288 -2.78 -20.58 30.60
N GLN A 289 -2.71 -21.93 30.59
CA GLN A 289 -1.61 -22.65 29.94
C GLN A 289 -1.58 -22.46 28.43
N THR A 290 -2.74 -22.44 27.75
CA THR A 290 -2.80 -22.13 26.30
C THR A 290 -2.33 -20.70 26.04
N MET A 291 -2.74 -19.73 26.86
CA MET A 291 -2.34 -18.33 26.73
C MET A 291 -0.83 -18.15 26.91
N ASP A 292 -0.25 -18.78 27.93
CA ASP A 292 1.19 -18.77 28.19
C ASP A 292 2.00 -19.35 27.01
N LYS A 293 1.55 -20.47 26.44
CA LYS A 293 2.15 -21.04 25.22
C LYS A 293 2.01 -20.11 24.01
N LEU A 294 0.84 -19.52 23.78
CA LEU A 294 0.60 -18.58 22.69
C LEU A 294 1.59 -17.40 22.77
N VAL A 295 1.67 -16.75 23.93
CA VAL A 295 2.55 -15.61 24.19
C VAL A 295 4.03 -15.98 24.00
N LYS A 296 4.48 -17.11 24.53
CA LYS A 296 5.86 -17.60 24.38
C LYS A 296 6.21 -17.96 22.94
N SER A 297 5.31 -18.63 22.22
CA SER A 297 5.50 -18.98 20.81
C SER A 297 5.62 -17.78 19.88
N LYS A 298 5.26 -16.59 20.36
CA LYS A 298 5.40 -15.30 19.67
C LYS A 298 6.63 -14.49 20.09
N GLY A 299 7.51 -15.06 20.91
CA GLY A 299 8.78 -14.44 21.32
C GLY A 299 8.70 -13.60 22.59
N CYS A 300 7.56 -13.55 23.27
CA CYS A 300 7.40 -12.74 24.47
C CYS A 300 7.92 -13.46 25.72
N GLY A 301 8.67 -12.74 26.55
CA GLY A 301 9.44 -13.29 27.68
C GLY A 301 10.79 -13.90 27.30
N CYS A 302 11.16 -13.88 26.02
CA CYS A 302 12.46 -14.37 25.52
C CYS A 302 13.56 -13.33 25.76
N PRO A 303 14.82 -13.73 26.03
CA PRO A 303 15.97 -12.84 25.96
C PRO A 303 16.02 -12.14 24.60
N GLY A 304 16.27 -10.84 24.58
CA GLY A 304 16.24 -10.03 23.34
C GLY A 304 14.83 -9.79 22.74
N GLY A 305 13.78 -10.38 23.31
CA GLY A 305 12.41 -10.22 22.81
C GLY A 305 12.18 -10.81 21.42
N THR A 306 12.94 -11.84 21.00
CA THR A 306 12.69 -12.52 19.72
C THR A 306 12.80 -14.04 19.85
N LEU A 307 12.20 -14.77 18.91
CA LEU A 307 12.43 -16.22 18.74
C LEU A 307 13.84 -16.56 18.23
N ARG A 308 14.68 -15.54 17.93
CA ARG A 308 16.02 -15.72 17.37
C ARG A 308 17.09 -15.85 18.44
N ASP A 309 16.86 -15.27 19.62
CA ASP A 309 17.89 -15.02 20.64
C ASP A 309 17.70 -15.83 21.94
N GLY A 310 16.98 -16.96 21.88
CA GLY A 310 16.99 -17.95 22.97
C GLY A 310 15.68 -18.66 23.30
N CYS A 311 14.56 -18.34 22.64
CA CYS A 311 13.34 -19.12 22.81
C CYS A 311 13.31 -20.35 21.90
N PRO A 312 13.01 -21.55 22.42
CA PRO A 312 12.84 -22.74 21.58
C PRO A 312 11.62 -22.55 20.68
N LYS A 313 11.76 -22.91 19.39
CA LYS A 313 10.60 -23.18 18.54
C LYS A 313 9.88 -24.39 19.11
N ASP A 314 8.76 -24.16 19.80
CA ASP A 314 7.96 -25.21 20.45
C ASP A 314 7.11 -26.02 19.46
N GLY A 315 7.09 -25.62 18.18
CA GLY A 315 6.27 -26.24 17.15
C GLY A 315 4.79 -25.90 17.27
N SER A 316 4.42 -24.84 18.01
CA SER A 316 3.03 -24.42 18.11
C SER A 316 2.46 -24.03 16.73
N PRO A 317 1.16 -24.21 16.50
CA PRO A 317 0.52 -23.77 15.26
C PRO A 317 0.60 -22.25 15.07
N TRP A 318 0.77 -21.48 16.15
CA TRP A 318 0.79 -20.02 16.10
C TRP A 318 2.13 -19.44 15.67
N SER A 319 3.26 -20.14 15.90
CA SER A 319 4.61 -19.60 15.70
C SER A 319 4.78 -18.94 14.32
N ASP A 320 4.35 -19.64 13.26
CA ASP A 320 4.51 -19.19 11.87
C ASP A 320 3.31 -18.37 11.33
N MET A 321 2.26 -18.14 12.14
CA MET A 321 1.13 -17.27 11.73
C MET A 321 1.55 -15.79 11.65
N PRO A 322 1.01 -14.98 10.72
CA PRO A 322 1.48 -13.62 10.44
C PRO A 322 0.97 -12.55 11.43
N PHE A 323 1.11 -12.81 12.73
CA PHE A 323 0.81 -11.84 13.79
C PHE A 323 1.87 -11.83 14.90
N VAL A 324 2.08 -10.66 15.50
CA VAL A 324 2.76 -10.48 16.80
C VAL A 324 1.75 -10.31 17.92
N VAL A 325 2.20 -10.45 19.17
CA VAL A 325 1.40 -10.16 20.36
C VAL A 325 1.82 -8.81 20.96
N ARG A 326 0.84 -8.03 21.42
CA ARG A 326 1.02 -6.74 22.10
C ARG A 326 0.05 -6.65 23.29
N GLY A 327 0.48 -6.03 24.37
CA GLY A 327 -0.28 -5.91 25.61
C GLY A 327 0.57 -6.30 26.83
N GLY A 328 0.42 -5.65 27.99
CA GLY A 328 -0.83 -5.08 28.48
C GLY A 328 -1.66 -6.17 29.14
N GLY A 329 -1.86 -6.08 30.46
CA GLY A 329 -2.28 -7.18 31.33
C GLY A 329 -1.37 -7.27 32.56
N THR A 330 -1.77 -8.05 33.58
CA THR A 330 -0.95 -8.27 34.79
C THR A 330 -0.74 -9.77 35.02
N PRO A 331 0.48 -10.30 34.80
CA PRO A 331 1.64 -9.64 34.19
C PRO A 331 1.39 -9.32 32.71
N ALA A 332 2.15 -8.36 32.15
CA ALA A 332 2.05 -8.01 30.74
C ALA A 332 2.48 -9.20 29.87
N ALA A 333 1.70 -9.50 28.81
CA ALA A 333 2.03 -10.59 27.90
C ALA A 333 3.37 -10.36 27.21
N CYS A 334 3.65 -9.11 26.80
CA CYS A 334 4.92 -8.68 26.24
C CYS A 334 5.27 -7.30 26.83
N SER A 335 6.50 -7.09 27.32
CA SER A 335 6.92 -5.80 27.89
C SER A 335 7.14 -4.69 26.85
N ALA A 336 7.27 -5.06 25.57
CA ALA A 336 7.24 -4.19 24.41
C ALA A 336 6.71 -4.97 23.20
N ALA A 337 6.18 -4.28 22.19
CA ALA A 337 5.78 -4.91 20.92
C ALA A 337 7.03 -5.39 20.15
N ILE A 338 7.08 -6.68 19.80
CA ILE A 338 8.24 -7.26 19.11
C ILE A 338 8.28 -6.80 17.66
N GLY A 339 9.26 -5.97 17.30
CA GLY A 339 9.51 -5.56 15.92
C GLY A 339 8.44 -4.64 15.29
N VAL A 340 7.49 -4.14 16.08
CA VAL A 340 6.47 -3.17 15.64
C VAL A 340 6.79 -1.80 16.23
N LEU A 341 6.66 -0.78 15.40
CA LEU A 341 6.75 0.61 15.82
C LEU A 341 5.54 0.98 16.67
N GLU A 342 5.78 1.27 17.94
CA GLU A 342 4.85 2.07 18.72
C GLU A 342 4.95 3.52 18.20
N LEU A 343 3.85 4.00 17.64
CA LEU A 343 3.62 5.40 17.26
C LEU A 343 2.99 6.15 18.44
#